data_AF-A0A7C2QT98-F1
#
_entry.id   AF-A0A7C2QT98-F1
#
_cell.length_a   1.000
_cell.length_b   1.000
_cell.length_c   1.000
_cell.angle_alpha   90.00
_cell.angle_beta   90.00
_cell.angle_gamma   90.00
#
_symmetry.space_group_name_H-M   'P 1'
#
loop_
_entity.id
_entity.type
_entity.pdbx_description
1 polymer ?
#
loop_
_entity_poly.entity_id
_entity_poly.type
_entity_poly.pdbx_seq_one_letter_code
_entity_poly.pdbx_strand_id
1 'polypeptide(L)'
;MVAKFYDASDNLLGTISRDVDGNAGARLFAAQSDVPIAYVVFSSDVDWAVGAFRYGYGTLGGYPVIPEPGTMLLMGIGGLAIGLGRRFGRK
;
A
#
# COMPACT_ATOMS: atom_id res chain seq x y z
N MET A 1 8.70 19.83 4.29
CA MET A 1 7.96 18.54 4.35
C MET A 1 8.79 17.49 5.10
N VAL A 2 8.20 16.81 6.07
CA VAL A 2 8.82 15.75 6.88
C VAL A 2 7.95 14.51 6.85
N ALA A 3 8.57 13.34 6.67
CA ALA A 3 7.95 12.02 6.76
C ALA A 3 8.65 11.22 7.86
N LYS A 4 7.90 10.77 8.87
CA LYS A 4 8.37 9.93 9.97
C LYS A 4 7.78 8.53 9.85
N PHE A 5 8.62 7.51 9.92
CA PHE A 5 8.25 6.11 9.71
C PHE A 5 8.22 5.37 11.05
N TYR A 6 7.16 4.63 11.31
CA TYR A 6 6.94 3.94 12.58
C TYR A 6 6.66 2.44 12.37
N ASP A 7 7.04 1.63 13.35
CA ASP A 7 6.61 0.24 13.45
C ASP A 7 5.23 0.11 14.12
N ALA A 8 4.75 -1.12 14.30
CA ALA A 8 3.46 -1.39 14.92
C ALA A 8 3.42 -1.14 16.45
N SER A 9 4.56 -0.85 17.07
CA SER A 9 4.72 -0.55 18.49
C SER A 9 5.05 0.92 18.75
N ASP A 10 4.77 1.80 17.78
CA ASP A 10 5.04 3.24 17.81
C ASP A 10 6.53 3.62 17.92
N ASN A 11 7.46 2.71 17.63
CA ASN A 11 8.89 3.06 17.60
C ASN A 11 9.23 3.79 16.30
N LEU A 12 10.00 4.87 16.41
CA LEU A 12 10.48 5.62 15.26
C LEU A 12 11.58 4.83 14.53
N LEU A 13 11.29 4.39 13.32
CA LEU A 13 12.22 3.69 12.44
C LEU A 13 13.15 4.67 11.70
N GLY A 14 12.65 5.87 11.39
CA GLY A 14 13.43 6.89 10.70
C GLY A 14 12.64 8.11 10.30
N THR A 15 13.35 9.10 9.77
CA THR A 15 12.77 10.37 9.30
C THR A 15 13.42 10.80 7.99
N ILE A 16 12.61 11.19 7.00
CA ILE A 16 13.06 11.87 5.79
C ILE A 16 12.53 13.29 5.83
N SER A 17 13.43 14.27 5.70
CA SER A 17 13.07 15.69 5.54
C SER A 17 13.44 16.17 4.15
N ARG A 18 12.51 16.87 3.52
CA ARG A 18 12.66 17.51 2.22
C ARG A 18 12.13 18.92 2.32
N ASP A 19 12.92 19.86 1.85
CA ASP A 19 12.42 21.19 1.56
C ASP A 19 11.49 21.10 0.34
N VAL A 20 10.28 21.64 0.48
CA VAL A 20 9.24 21.57 -0.56
C VAL A 20 8.62 22.95 -0.66
N ASP A 21 9.22 23.78 -1.51
CA ASP A 21 8.58 24.99 -1.99
C ASP A 21 7.44 24.57 -2.90
N GLY A 22 6.19 24.90 -2.55
CA GLY A 22 4.94 24.44 -3.20
C GLY A 22 4.85 24.66 -4.73
N ASN A 23 5.85 25.29 -5.34
CA ASN A 23 6.03 25.48 -6.77
C ASN A 23 6.70 24.29 -7.50
N ALA A 24 7.30 23.34 -6.75
CA ALA A 24 8.10 22.24 -7.31
C ALA A 24 7.31 20.96 -7.61
N GLY A 25 5.97 20.98 -7.47
CA GLY A 25 5.12 19.80 -7.67
C GLY A 25 5.28 18.71 -6.60
N ALA A 26 4.66 17.54 -6.82
CA ALA A 26 4.70 16.44 -5.88
C ALA A 26 6.11 15.79 -5.81
N ARG A 27 6.76 15.82 -4.63
CA ARG A 27 8.03 15.13 -4.40
C ARG A 27 7.80 13.72 -3.89
N LEU A 28 8.52 12.75 -4.46
CA LEU A 28 8.45 11.34 -4.07
C LEU A 28 9.33 11.07 -2.85
N PHE A 29 8.78 10.33 -1.88
CA PHE A 29 9.53 9.73 -0.77
C PHE A 29 9.59 8.22 -0.99
N ALA A 30 10.77 7.64 -0.84
CA ALA A 30 10.98 6.20 -0.81
C ALA A 30 11.81 5.86 0.42
N ALA A 31 11.37 4.83 1.15
CA ALA A 31 12.08 4.32 2.31
C ALA A 31 12.12 2.79 2.23
N GLN A 32 13.25 2.22 2.63
CA GLN A 32 13.43 0.79 2.86
C GLN A 32 13.93 0.62 4.29
N SER A 33 13.40 -0.38 4.99
CA SER A 33 13.74 -0.70 6.38
C SER A 33 13.81 -2.22 6.51
N ASP A 34 14.72 -2.71 7.33
CA ASP A 34 14.77 -4.13 7.72
C ASP A 34 13.62 -4.49 8.69
N VAL A 35 13.08 -3.49 9.38
CA VAL A 35 11.91 -3.61 10.26
C VAL A 35 10.65 -3.19 9.50
N PRO A 36 9.54 -3.95 9.55
CA PRO A 36 8.29 -3.59 8.90
C PRO A 36 7.79 -2.20 9.32
N ILE A 37 7.54 -1.36 8.32
CA ILE A 37 6.93 -0.04 8.51
C ILE A 37 5.41 -0.24 8.58
N ALA A 38 4.80 0.14 9.71
CA ALA A 38 3.36 0.03 9.93
C ALA A 38 2.60 1.27 9.44
N TYR A 39 3.12 2.46 9.73
CA TYR A 39 2.51 3.72 9.29
C TYR A 39 3.55 4.83 9.14
N VAL A 40 3.14 5.91 8.46
CA VAL A 40 3.98 7.10 8.23
C VAL A 40 3.21 8.35 8.60
N VAL A 41 3.84 9.22 9.36
CA VAL A 41 3.31 10.53 9.74
C VAL A 41 3.97 11.60 8.89
N PHE A 42 3.16 12.30 8.11
CA PHE A 42 3.60 13.45 7.32
C PHE A 42 3.32 14.75 8.08
N SER A 43 4.28 15.66 8.04
CA SER A 43 4.16 17.01 8.62
C SER A 43 4.77 18.02 7.66
N SER A 44 4.05 19.10 7.38
CA SER A 44 4.53 20.15 6.50
C SER A 44 3.78 21.45 6.74
N ASP A 45 4.40 22.55 6.33
CA ASP A 45 3.79 23.88 6.29
C ASP A 45 3.04 24.13 4.97
N VAL A 46 2.72 23.07 4.21
CA VAL A 46 1.94 23.15 2.96
C VAL A 46 0.62 22.40 3.09
N ASP A 47 -0.40 22.84 2.35
CA ASP A 47 -1.81 22.47 2.57
C ASP A 47 -2.16 21.00 2.30
N TRP A 48 -1.38 20.27 1.49
CA TRP A 48 -1.70 18.89 1.12
C TRP A 48 -0.47 18.03 0.84
N ALA A 49 -0.59 16.73 1.12
CA ALA A 49 0.40 15.71 0.79
C ALA A 49 -0.31 14.41 0.40
N VAL A 50 0.23 13.70 -0.60
CA VAL A 50 -0.27 12.40 -1.04
C VAL A 50 0.90 11.41 -1.05
N GLY A 51 0.72 10.25 -0.41
CA GLY A 51 1.70 9.16 -0.42
C GLY A 51 1.04 7.84 -0.79
N ALA A 52 1.68 7.08 -1.69
CA ALA A 52 1.26 5.72 -2.01
C ALA A 52 2.19 4.73 -1.30
N PHE A 53 1.64 3.91 -0.40
CA PHE A 53 2.38 2.82 0.22
C PHE A 53 2.47 1.66 -0.75
N ARG A 54 3.64 1.50 -1.38
CA ARG A 54 3.95 0.30 -2.17
C ARG A 54 4.73 -0.64 -1.26
N TYR A 55 4.05 -1.58 -0.64
CA TYR A 55 4.69 -2.63 0.15
C TYR A 55 5.54 -3.48 -0.78
N GLY A 56 6.87 -3.44 -0.58
CA GLY A 56 7.75 -4.46 -1.13
C GLY A 56 7.40 -5.77 -0.43
N TYR A 57 6.83 -6.71 -1.16
CA TYR A 57 6.44 -8.04 -0.69
C TYR A 57 7.70 -8.85 -0.37
N GLY A 58 8.38 -8.49 0.73
CA GLY A 58 9.48 -9.23 1.31
C GLY A 58 8.92 -10.37 2.14
N THR A 59 9.30 -11.58 1.78
CA THR A 59 8.91 -12.89 2.32
C THR A 59 9.21 -13.07 3.82
N LEU A 60 8.54 -12.34 4.71
CA LEU A 60 8.67 -12.51 6.16
C LEU A 60 7.29 -12.49 6.82
N GLY A 61 6.74 -13.69 7.01
CA GLY A 61 5.63 -13.93 7.93
C GLY A 61 4.24 -14.03 7.30
N GLY A 62 3.91 -15.21 6.78
CA GLY A 62 2.66 -15.97 7.04
C GLY A 62 1.27 -15.31 7.04
N TYR A 63 1.09 -14.05 6.66
CA TYR A 63 -0.25 -13.48 6.51
C TYR A 63 -0.89 -14.01 5.23
N PRO A 64 -2.10 -14.60 5.28
CA PRO A 64 -2.79 -14.95 4.06
C PRO A 64 -2.93 -13.69 3.23
N VAL A 65 -2.56 -13.76 1.96
CA VAL A 65 -2.86 -12.74 0.96
C VAL A 65 -4.38 -12.67 0.89
N ILE A 66 -5.01 -11.87 1.75
CA ILE A 66 -6.44 -11.58 1.60
C ILE A 66 -6.48 -10.65 0.39
N PRO A 67 -6.97 -11.13 -0.76
CA PRO A 67 -7.04 -10.28 -1.93
C PRO A 67 -7.88 -9.05 -1.57
N GLU A 68 -7.54 -7.88 -2.11
CA GLU A 68 -8.35 -6.68 -1.87
C GLU A 68 -9.83 -6.97 -2.20
N PRO A 69 -10.80 -6.31 -1.56
CA PRO A 69 -12.22 -6.62 -1.76
C PRO A 69 -12.64 -6.69 -3.23
N GLY A 70 -12.06 -5.85 -4.10
CA GLY A 70 -12.26 -5.90 -5.54
C GLY A 70 -11.71 -7.15 -6.22
N THR A 71 -10.54 -7.63 -5.79
CA THR A 71 -9.95 -8.89 -6.26
C THR A 71 -10.77 -10.10 -5.80
N MET A 72 -11.29 -10.10 -4.57
CA MET A 72 -12.21 -11.15 -4.09
C MET A 72 -13.50 -11.18 -4.91
N LEU A 73 -14.08 -10.00 -5.20
CA LEU A 73 -15.26 -9.89 -6.05
C LEU A 73 -15.00 -10.43 -7.46
N LEU A 74 -13.87 -10.06 -8.07
CA LEU A 74 -13.48 -10.53 -9.41
C LEU A 74 -13.29 -12.06 -9.45
N MET A 75 -12.64 -12.63 -8.44
CA MET A 75 -12.47 -14.09 -8.31
C MET A 75 -13.82 -14.79 -8.14
N GLY A 76 -14.74 -14.21 -7.36
CA GLY A 76 -16.12 -14.72 -7.21
C GLY A 76 -16.90 -14.71 -8.51
N ILE A 77 -16.89 -13.58 -9.25
CA ILE A 77 -17.58 -13.44 -10.54
C ILE A 77 -16.97 -14.39 -11.58
N GLY A 78 -15.64 -14.45 -11.67
CA GLY A 78 -14.94 -15.33 -12.61
C GLY A 78 -15.24 -16.81 -12.36
N GLY A 79 -15.27 -17.24 -11.09
CA GLY A 79 -15.63 -18.61 -10.71
C GLY A 79 -17.06 -18.98 -11.09
N LEU A 80 -18.02 -18.09 -10.86
CA LEU A 80 -19.42 -18.29 -11.23
C LEU A 80 -19.62 -18.32 -12.75
N ALA A 81 -18.99 -17.41 -13.49
CA ALA A 81 -19.07 -17.36 -14.95
C ALA A 81 -18.53 -18.65 -15.59
N ILE A 82 -17.39 -19.15 -15.11
CA ILE A 82 -16.80 -20.41 -15.58
C ILE A 82 -17.68 -21.60 -15.20
N GLY A 83 -18.21 -21.64 -13.97
CA GLY A 83 -19.08 -22.72 -13.50
C GLY A 83 -20.39 -22.81 -14.27
N LEU A 84 -21.05 -21.67 -14.52
CA LEU A 84 -22.28 -21.60 -15.31
C LEU A 84 -22.01 -21.88 -16.80
N GLY A 85 -20.91 -21.37 -17.37
CA GLY A 85 -20.51 -21.65 -18.74
C GLY A 85 -20.28 -23.14 -19.02
N ARG A 86 -19.69 -23.87 -18.06
CA ARG A 86 -19.51 -25.34 -18.16
C ARG A 86 -20.81 -26.13 -18.04
N ARG A 87 -21.79 -25.63 -17.28
CA ARG A 87 -23.09 -26.30 -17.07
C ARG A 87 -24.01 -26.16 -18.28
N PHE A 88 -23.97 -25.03 -18.98
CA PHE A 88 -24.86 -24.76 -20.12
C PHE A 88 -24.17 -24.88 -21.49
N GLY A 89 -22.83 -24.98 -21.54
CA GLY A 89 -22.05 -25.14 -22.77
C GLY A 89 -21.83 -26.58 -23.25
N ARG A 90 -22.35 -27.60 -22.54
CA ARG A 90 -22.36 -28.99 -23.05
C ARG A 90 -23.64 -29.20 -23.87
N LYS A 91 -23.55 -28.93 -25.17
CA LYS A 91 -24.39 -29.51 -26.22
C LYS A 91 -23.49 -30.21 -27.22
#